data_AF-A0AB38FP34-F1
#
_entry.id   AF-A0AB38FP34-F1
#
_cell.length_a   1.000
_cell.length_b   1.000
_cell.length_c   1.000
_cell.angle_alpha   90.00
_cell.angle_beta   90.00
_cell.angle_gamma   90.00
#
_symmetry.space_group_name_H-M   'P 1'
#
loop_
_entity.id
_entity.type
_entity.pdbx_description
1 polymer ?
#
loop_
_entity_poly.entity_id
_entity_poly.type
_entity_poly.pdbx_seq_one_letter_code
_entity_poly.pdbx_strand_id
1 'polypeptide(L)'
;MVARVDVSLLLASARIGVGVLLIAAPTVVLPREDAGNGTNAVLMRTVGVRDLVLGGGAVLAWTRGRPDEFRRWASAGLASDTGDLLVGICGARLVGRSGAIKAVAVVAPWVAAGAVGHVRESHRQDRAPRSR
;
A
#
# COMPACT_ATOMS: atom_id res chain seq x y z
N MET A 1 16.11 -22.30 -10.98
CA MET A 1 14.96 -21.85 -10.17
C MET A 1 14.88 -20.33 -10.29
N VAL A 2 14.03 -19.80 -11.18
CA VAL A 2 13.75 -18.36 -11.20
C VAL A 2 12.72 -18.12 -10.09
N ALA A 3 13.15 -17.47 -9.00
CA ALA A 3 12.25 -17.09 -7.93
C ALA A 3 11.14 -16.23 -8.56
N ARG A 4 9.91 -16.76 -8.62
CA ARG A 4 8.74 -15.93 -8.92
C ARG A 4 8.59 -15.02 -7.71
N VAL A 5 9.13 -13.82 -7.79
CA VAL A 5 8.88 -12.78 -6.79
C VAL A 5 7.38 -12.49 -6.88
N ASP A 6 6.65 -12.92 -5.85
CA ASP A 6 5.22 -12.68 -5.77
C ASP A 6 5.03 -11.18 -5.53
N VAL A 7 4.58 -10.46 -6.56
CA VAL A 7 4.46 -8.99 -6.54
C VAL A 7 3.63 -8.56 -5.33
N SER A 8 2.59 -9.31 -4.99
CA SER A 8 1.73 -9.04 -3.83
C SER A 8 2.50 -9.13 -2.51
N LEU A 9 3.45 -10.06 -2.39
CA LEU A 9 4.30 -10.21 -1.20
C LEU A 9 5.34 -9.08 -1.12
N LEU A 10 5.89 -8.67 -2.27
CA LEU A 10 6.77 -7.51 -2.37
C LEU A 10 6.05 -6.22 -1.94
N LEU A 11 4.80 -6.04 -2.40
CA LEU A 11 3.98 -4.91 -2.01
C LEU A 11 3.68 -4.93 -0.49
N ALA A 12 3.35 -6.11 0.04
CA ALA A 12 3.10 -6.28 1.47
C ALA A 12 4.34 -5.97 2.32
N SER A 13 5.52 -6.46 1.94
CA SER A 13 6.76 -6.21 2.68
C SER A 13 7.21 -4.75 2.61
N ALA A 14 7.06 -4.12 1.45
CA ALA A 14 7.36 -2.69 1.31
C ALA A 14 6.43 -1.82 2.17
N ARG A 15 5.13 -2.15 2.28
CA ARG A 15 4.20 -1.46 3.19
C ARG A 15 4.65 -1.52 4.64
N ILE A 16 5.20 -2.65 5.09
CA ILE A 16 5.79 -2.73 6.45
C ILE A 16 6.94 -1.73 6.58
N GLY A 17 7.85 -1.70 5.61
CA GLY A 17 9.00 -0.78 5.62
C GLY A 17 8.57 0.69 5.65
N VAL A 18 7.63 1.08 4.78
CA VAL A 18 7.05 2.43 4.75
C VAL A 18 6.32 2.73 6.07
N GLY A 19 5.56 1.77 6.60
CA GLY A 19 4.86 1.91 7.85
C GLY A 19 5.78 2.20 9.04
N VAL A 20 6.86 1.43 9.17
CA VAL A 20 7.90 1.66 10.18
C VAL A 20 8.53 3.05 10.00
N LEU A 21 8.87 3.43 8.76
CA LEU A 21 9.48 4.72 8.46
C LEU A 21 8.57 5.88 8.88
N LEU A 22 7.28 5.81 8.56
CA LEU A 22 6.31 6.86 8.90
C LEU A 22 6.04 6.96 10.41
N ILE A 23 6.11 5.84 11.13
CA ILE A 23 5.98 5.84 12.61
C ILE A 23 7.21 6.47 13.26
N ALA A 24 8.40 6.00 12.88
CA ALA A 24 9.66 6.35 13.54
C ALA A 24 10.19 7.73 13.12
N ALA A 25 10.05 8.08 11.85
CA ALA A 25 10.67 9.26 11.26
C ALA A 25 9.74 9.94 10.22
N PRO A 26 8.58 10.47 10.64
CA PRO A 26 7.65 11.16 9.74
C PRO A 26 8.28 12.38 9.03
N THR A 27 9.34 12.95 9.62
CA THR A 27 10.15 14.05 9.07
C THR A 27 10.98 13.67 7.83
N VAL A 28 11.08 12.38 7.49
CA VAL A 28 11.77 11.94 6.26
C VAL A 28 10.86 12.11 5.05
N VAL A 29 9.55 12.08 5.26
CA VAL A 29 8.53 12.18 4.19
C VAL A 29 7.92 13.58 4.14
N LEU A 30 7.83 14.26 5.30
CA LEU A 30 7.41 15.66 5.40
C LEU A 30 8.61 16.60 5.54
N PRO A 31 8.61 17.78 4.89
CA PRO A 31 9.51 18.87 5.23
C PRO A 31 9.49 19.13 6.75
N ARG A 32 10.64 19.45 7.35
CA ARG A 32 10.76 19.63 8.80
C ARG A 32 9.81 20.70 9.35
N GLU A 33 9.55 21.73 8.56
CA GLU A 33 8.57 22.78 8.80
C GLU A 33 7.14 22.25 8.93
N ASP A 34 6.73 21.30 8.08
CA ASP A 34 5.42 20.65 8.14
C ASP A 34 5.34 19.56 9.22
N ALA A 35 6.46 18.91 9.53
CA ALA A 35 6.55 17.89 10.56
C ALA A 35 6.59 18.45 11.98
N GLY A 36 6.93 19.74 12.14
CA GLY A 36 6.82 20.49 13.39
C GLY A 36 5.37 20.74 13.81
N ASN A 37 4.41 20.64 12.88
CA ASN A 37 2.99 20.62 13.18
C ASN A 37 2.62 19.24 13.75
N GLY A 38 2.32 19.18 15.05
CA GLY A 38 1.96 17.94 15.75
C GLY A 38 0.81 17.16 15.09
N THR A 39 -0.10 17.86 14.40
CA THR A 39 -1.21 17.24 13.64
C THR A 39 -0.70 16.39 12.47
N ASN A 40 0.26 16.92 11.69
CA ASN A 40 0.84 16.21 10.55
C ASN A 40 1.67 15.01 10.99
N ALA A 41 2.38 15.15 12.12
CA ALA A 41 3.15 14.05 12.70
C ALA A 41 2.24 12.91 13.19
N VAL A 42 1.10 13.22 13.82
CA VAL A 42 0.10 12.21 14.21
C VAL A 42 -0.51 11.55 12.98
N LEU A 43 -0.86 12.33 11.95
CA LEU A 43 -1.40 11.80 10.70
C LEU A 43 -0.45 10.80 10.04
N MET A 44 0.84 11.15 9.90
CA MET A 44 1.84 10.23 9.34
C MET A 44 2.01 8.95 10.17
N ARG A 45 1.99 9.05 11.51
CA ARG A 45 2.04 7.87 12.37
C ARG A 45 0.81 6.97 12.19
N THR A 46 -0.39 7.55 12.06
CA THR A 46 -1.61 6.75 11.83
C THR A 46 -1.58 6.01 10.48
N VAL A 47 -1.10 6.68 9.43
CA VAL A 47 -0.83 6.06 8.12
C VAL A 47 0.18 4.92 8.28
N GLY A 48 1.27 5.16 9.00
CA GLY A 48 2.30 4.15 9.21
C GLY A 48 1.83 2.92 10.00
N VAL A 49 1.01 3.12 11.04
CA VAL A 49 0.39 2.01 11.81
C VAL A 49 -0.51 1.17 10.90
N ARG A 50 -1.33 1.82 10.06
CA ARG A 50 -2.22 1.13 9.12
C ARG A 50 -1.41 0.28 8.13
N ASP A 51 -0.37 0.84 7.53
CA ASP A 51 0.45 0.14 6.54
C ASP A 51 1.21 -1.03 7.17
N LEU A 52 1.65 -0.88 8.42
CA LEU A 52 2.29 -1.95 9.19
C LEU A 52 1.32 -3.09 9.52
N VAL A 53 0.07 -2.78 9.89
CA VAL A 53 -0.96 -3.79 10.17
C VAL A 53 -1.38 -4.52 8.89
N LEU A 54 -1.64 -3.79 7.81
CA LEU A 54 -2.09 -4.37 6.53
C LEU A 54 -0.97 -5.21 5.88
N GLY A 55 0.26 -4.69 5.84
CA GLY A 55 1.43 -5.40 5.33
C GLY A 55 1.81 -6.60 6.21
N GLY A 56 1.83 -6.41 7.54
CA GLY A 56 2.12 -7.45 8.51
C GLY A 56 1.13 -8.60 8.46
N GLY A 57 -0.18 -8.30 8.36
CA GLY A 57 -1.23 -9.30 8.19
C GLY A 57 -1.06 -10.13 6.92
N ALA A 58 -0.72 -9.49 5.80
CA ALA A 58 -0.42 -10.20 4.55
C ALA A 58 0.82 -11.11 4.68
N VAL A 59 1.95 -10.58 5.17
CA VAL A 59 3.18 -11.38 5.34
C VAL A 59 2.95 -12.56 6.29
N LEU A 60 2.20 -12.36 7.38
CA LEU A 60 1.89 -13.40 8.35
C LEU A 60 0.97 -14.49 7.77
N ALA A 61 -0.01 -14.11 6.96
CA ALA A 61 -0.85 -15.06 6.24
C ALA A 61 -0.05 -15.88 5.22
N TRP A 62 0.90 -15.24 4.54
CA TRP A 62 1.82 -15.91 3.60
C TRP A 62 2.72 -16.92 4.31
N THR A 63 3.38 -16.53 5.41
CA THR A 63 4.27 -17.44 6.16
C THR A 63 3.54 -18.62 6.78
N ARG A 64 2.25 -18.46 7.09
CA ARG A 64 1.36 -19.53 7.57
C ARG A 64 0.73 -20.37 6.46
N GLY A 65 1.03 -20.09 5.19
CA GLY A 65 0.47 -20.83 4.05
C GLY A 65 -1.05 -20.67 3.90
N ARG A 66 -1.61 -19.50 4.25
CA ARG A 66 -3.05 -19.20 4.18
C ARG A 66 -3.36 -18.26 3.00
N PRO A 67 -3.47 -18.77 1.76
CA PRO A 67 -3.56 -17.95 0.55
C PRO A 67 -4.81 -17.07 0.51
N ASP A 68 -5.95 -17.54 1.02
CA ASP A 68 -7.18 -16.75 1.05
C ASP A 68 -7.09 -15.56 2.00
N GLU A 69 -6.44 -15.76 3.15
CA GLU A 69 -6.19 -14.69 4.12
C GLU A 69 -5.17 -13.68 3.57
N PHE A 70 -4.13 -14.17 2.89
CA PHE A 70 -3.18 -13.31 2.19
C PHE A 70 -3.87 -12.41 1.15
N ARG A 71 -4.76 -12.98 0.31
CA ARG A 71 -5.52 -12.20 -0.67
C ARG A 71 -6.45 -11.17 -0.02
N ARG A 72 -7.05 -11.48 1.13
CA ARG A 72 -7.86 -10.52 1.90
C ARG A 72 -7.03 -9.34 2.42
N TRP A 73 -5.86 -9.60 3.00
CA TRP A 73 -4.97 -8.53 3.46
C TRP A 73 -4.40 -7.71 2.29
N ALA A 74 -4.02 -8.36 1.21
CA ALA A 74 -3.50 -7.69 0.02
C ALA A 74 -4.56 -6.77 -0.63
N SER A 75 -5.80 -7.25 -0.76
CA SER A 75 -6.92 -6.45 -1.30
C SER A 75 -7.33 -5.31 -0.38
N ALA A 76 -7.38 -5.53 0.95
CA ALA A 76 -7.63 -4.45 1.92
C ALA A 76 -6.55 -3.35 1.84
N GLY A 77 -5.28 -3.74 1.70
CA GLY A 77 -4.18 -2.81 1.46
C GLY A 77 -4.35 -2.01 0.17
N LEU A 78 -4.74 -2.65 -0.93
CA LEU A 78 -4.97 -1.95 -2.20
C LEU A 78 -6.17 -1.00 -2.16
N ALA A 79 -7.23 -1.38 -1.46
CA ALA A 79 -8.37 -0.52 -1.21
C ALA A 79 -7.95 0.73 -0.41
N SER A 80 -7.09 0.56 0.59
CA SER A 80 -6.52 1.67 1.37
C SER A 80 -5.70 2.61 0.51
N ASP A 81 -4.74 2.10 -0.27
CA ASP A 81 -3.90 2.93 -1.15
C ASP A 81 -4.74 3.69 -2.19
N THR A 82 -5.78 3.04 -2.72
CA THR A 82 -6.72 3.68 -3.65
C THR A 82 -7.51 4.78 -2.97
N GLY A 83 -7.94 4.57 -1.72
CA GLY A 83 -8.61 5.58 -0.90
C GLY A 83 -7.72 6.80 -0.69
N ASP A 84 -6.46 6.60 -0.30
CA ASP A 84 -5.49 7.68 -0.10
C ASP A 84 -5.25 8.47 -1.39
N LEU A 85 -5.15 7.77 -2.54
CA LEU A 85 -5.00 8.41 -3.84
C LEU A 85 -6.19 9.32 -4.16
N LEU A 86 -7.42 8.82 -3.97
CA LEU A 86 -8.64 9.59 -4.23
C LEU A 86 -8.75 10.80 -3.30
N VAL A 87 -8.46 10.61 -2.00
CA VAL A 87 -8.43 11.71 -1.02
C VAL A 87 -7.37 12.74 -1.39
N GLY A 88 -6.18 12.31 -1.83
CA GLY A 88 -5.11 13.20 -2.30
C GLY A 88 -5.52 14.01 -3.55
N ILE A 89 -6.22 13.38 -4.50
CA ILE A 89 -6.74 14.04 -5.70
C ILE A 89 -7.84 15.04 -5.33
N CYS A 90 -8.81 14.66 -4.49
CA CYS A 90 -9.87 15.57 -4.03
C CYS A 90 -9.32 16.72 -3.19
N GLY A 91 -8.27 16.45 -2.40
CA GLY A 91 -7.54 17.41 -1.59
C GLY A 91 -6.63 18.35 -2.39
N ALA A 92 -6.49 18.16 -3.71
CA ALA A 92 -5.57 18.93 -4.55
C ALA A 92 -5.83 20.45 -4.52
N ARG A 93 -7.08 20.85 -4.26
CA ARG A 93 -7.47 22.26 -4.12
C ARG A 93 -7.02 22.89 -2.80
N LEU A 94 -6.75 22.08 -1.77
CA LEU A 94 -6.31 22.51 -0.44
C LEU A 94 -4.78 22.59 -0.32
N VAL A 95 -4.06 21.67 -0.98
CA VAL A 95 -2.59 21.56 -0.89
C VAL A 95 -1.87 22.26 -2.07
N GLY A 96 -2.64 22.78 -3.03
CA GLY A 96 -2.12 23.33 -4.27
C GLY A 96 -1.71 22.24 -5.27
N ARG A 97 -1.78 22.58 -6.57
CA ARG A 97 -1.62 21.64 -7.68
C ARG A 97 -0.28 20.88 -7.66
N SER A 98 0.78 21.55 -7.22
CA SER A 98 2.12 20.96 -7.09
C SER A 98 2.24 19.95 -5.94
N GLY A 99 1.55 20.17 -4.81
CA GLY A 99 1.51 19.23 -3.70
C GLY A 99 0.68 17.99 -4.03
N ALA A 100 -0.44 18.18 -4.73
CA ALA A 100 -1.30 17.10 -5.21
C ALA A 100 -0.58 16.16 -6.19
N ILE A 101 0.18 16.70 -7.14
CA ILE A 101 0.94 15.91 -8.12
C ILE A 101 1.99 15.05 -7.41
N LYS A 102 2.70 15.59 -6.40
CA LYS A 102 3.67 14.82 -5.62
C LYS A 102 3.01 13.67 -4.84
N ALA A 103 1.87 13.93 -4.20
CA ALA A 103 1.13 12.89 -3.48
C ALA A 103 0.64 11.76 -4.41
N VAL A 104 0.08 12.12 -5.57
CA VAL A 104 -0.37 11.16 -6.58
C VAL A 104 0.80 10.35 -7.14
N ALA A 105 1.93 10.99 -7.44
CA ALA A 105 3.10 10.31 -8.00
C ALA A 105 3.69 9.26 -7.06
N VAL A 106 3.59 9.45 -5.74
CA VAL A 106 4.05 8.47 -4.76
C VAL A 106 3.12 7.26 -4.69
N VAL A 107 1.79 7.47 -4.74
CA VAL A 107 0.79 6.41 -4.50
C VAL A 107 0.41 5.64 -5.77
N ALA A 108 0.34 6.32 -6.93
CA ALA A 108 -0.12 5.73 -8.18
C ALA A 108 0.67 4.49 -8.65
N PRO A 109 2.00 4.40 -8.49
CA PRO A 109 2.76 3.21 -8.87
C PRO A 109 2.37 1.97 -8.05
N TRP A 110 2.06 2.13 -6.77
CA TRP A 110 1.64 1.04 -5.87
C TRP A 110 0.26 0.51 -6.25
N VAL A 111 -0.68 1.42 -6.49
CA VAL A 111 -2.03 1.09 -6.96
C VAL A 111 -1.98 0.38 -8.31
N ALA A 112 -1.17 0.89 -9.25
CA ALA A 112 -0.99 0.27 -10.56
C ALA A 112 -0.38 -1.14 -10.47
N ALA A 113 0.66 -1.32 -9.63
CA ALA A 113 1.31 -2.61 -9.43
C ALA A 113 0.35 -3.65 -8.84
N GLY A 114 -0.47 -3.27 -7.87
CA GLY A 114 -1.47 -4.17 -7.28
C GLY A 114 -2.65 -4.48 -8.18
N ALA A 115 -3.13 -3.50 -8.97
CA ALA A 115 -4.18 -3.74 -9.96
C ALA A 115 -3.71 -4.75 -11.03
N VAL A 116 -2.48 -4.60 -11.52
CA VAL A 116 -1.87 -5.56 -12.48
C VAL A 116 -1.70 -6.94 -11.86
N GLY A 117 -1.32 -7.01 -10.56
CA GLY A 117 -1.24 -8.27 -9.82
C GLY A 117 -2.59 -8.99 -9.71
N HIS A 118 -3.64 -8.25 -9.35
CA HIS A 118 -5.00 -8.80 -9.24
C HIS A 118 -5.58 -9.26 -10.58
N VAL A 119 -5.38 -8.49 -11.65
CA VAL A 119 -5.86 -8.83 -13.01
C VAL A 119 -5.14 -10.06 -13.57
N ARG A 120 -3.84 -10.23 -13.26
CA ARG A 120 -3.10 -11.43 -13.67
C ARG A 120 -3.57 -12.69 -12.95
N GLU A 121 -4.00 -12.56 -11.71
CA GLU A 121 -4.46 -13.71 -10.94
C GLU A 121 -5.90 -14.13 -11.29
N SER A 122 -6.79 -13.18 -11.60
CA SER A 122 -8.13 -13.50 -12.11
C SER A 122 -8.07 -14.25 -13.45
N HIS A 123 -7.24 -13.79 -14.38
CA HIS A 123 -7.02 -14.48 -15.66
C HIS A 123 -6.43 -15.89 -15.52
N ARG A 124 -5.70 -16.16 -14.43
CA ARG A 124 -5.12 -17.49 -14.18
C ARG A 124 -6.12 -18.47 -13.58
N GLN A 125 -7.06 -18.00 -12.75
CA GLN A 125 -8.18 -18.80 -12.25
C GLN A 125 -9.16 -19.17 -13.36
N ASP A 126 -9.43 -18.29 -14.33
CA ASP A 126 -10.32 -18.58 -15.46
C ASP A 126 -9.75 -19.61 -16.47
N ARG A 127 -8.42 -19.76 -16.52
CA ARG A 127 -7.75 -20.74 -17.38
C ARG A 127 -7.52 -22.10 -16.73
N ALA A 128 -7.77 -22.25 -15.43
CA ALA A 128 -7.70 -23.55 -14.79
C ALA A 128 -8.90 -24.39 -15.25
N PRO A 129 -8.71 -25.56 -15.88
CA PRO A 129 -9.82 -26.43 -16.22
C PRO A 129 -10.53 -26.83 -14.93
N ARG A 130 -11.83 -26.54 -14.87
CA ARG A 130 -12.70 -27.05 -13.79
C ARG A 130 -12.73 -28.57 -13.92
N SER A 131 -11.85 -29.27 -13.23
CA SER A 131 -11.96 -30.70 -13.04
C SER A 131 -13.19 -30.95 -12.15
N ARG A 132 -14.30 -31.28 -12.79
CA ARG A 132 -15.38 -32.06 -12.19
C ARG A 132 -15.04 -33.53 -12.31
#